data_AF-A0A089P7C7-F1
#
_entry.id   AF-A0A089P7C7-F1
#
_cell.length_a   1.000
_cell.length_b   1.000
_cell.length_c   1.000
_cell.angle_alpha   90.00
_cell.angle_beta   90.00
_cell.angle_gamma   90.00
#
_symmetry.space_group_name_H-M   'P 1'
#
loop_
_entity.id
_entity.type
_entity.pdbx_description
1 polymer ?
#
loop_
_entity_poly.entity_id
_entity_poly.type
_entity_poly.pdbx_seq_one_letter_code
_entity_poly.pdbx_strand_id
1 'polypeptide(L)' 'MKNFISFIAFVLLFFAPNFVLGCSEHHAKKELYDTKEQAEKEAIKSGCEGAHKMGNQWIPCNRN' A
#
# COMPACT_ATOMS: atom_id res chain seq x y z
N MET A 1 38.48 3.99 -23.46
CA MET A 1 37.83 2.94 -22.62
C MET A 1 37.81 3.28 -21.12
N LYS A 2 38.84 3.92 -20.53
CA LYS A 2 38.84 4.31 -19.10
C LYS A 2 37.73 5.31 -18.72
N ASN A 3 37.44 6.25 -19.62
CA ASN A 3 36.44 7.30 -19.40
C ASN A 3 34.99 6.77 -19.44
N PHE A 4 34.76 5.67 -20.16
CA PHE A 4 33.46 5.01 -20.27
C PHE A 4 33.13 4.21 -19.00
N ILE A 5 34.14 3.53 -18.44
CA ILE A 5 34.02 2.81 -17.16
C ILE A 5 33.74 3.79 -16.01
N SER A 6 34.40 4.95 -16.01
CA SER A 6 34.15 6.01 -15.02
C SER A 6 32.73 6.60 -15.12
N PHE A 7 32.19 6.73 -16.34
CA PHE A 7 30.84 7.25 -16.57
C PHE A 7 29.78 6.24 -16.13
N ILE A 8 30.00 4.95 -16.39
CA ILE A 8 29.12 3.86 -15.92
C ILE A 8 29.09 3.79 -14.39
N ALA A 9 30.25 3.92 -13.72
CA ALA A 9 30.32 3.96 -12.27
C ALA A 9 29.54 5.17 -11.68
N PHE A 10 29.60 6.32 -12.36
CA PHE A 10 28.87 7.53 -11.96
C PHE A 10 27.35 7.36 -12.12
N VAL A 11 26.89 6.76 -13.22
CA VAL A 11 25.46 6.50 -13.45
C VAL A 11 24.91 5.48 -12.44
N LEU A 12 25.65 4.41 -12.13
CA LEU A 12 25.22 3.40 -11.15
C LEU A 12 25.10 3.96 -9.72
N LEU A 13 25.96 4.91 -9.33
CA LEU A 13 25.93 5.51 -8.00
C LEU A 13 24.85 6.60 -7.83
N PHE A 14 24.47 7.30 -8.90
CA PHE A 14 23.49 8.41 -8.82
C PHE A 14 22.07 8.05 -9.28
N PHE A 15 21.88 7.03 -10.11
CA PHE A 15 20.54 6.59 -10.56
C PHE A 15 19.90 5.49 -9.69
N ALA A 16 20.64 4.91 -8.74
CA ALA A 16 20.14 3.85 -7.85
C ALA A 16 19.20 4.29 -6.69
N PRO A 17 19.16 5.53 -6.16
CA PRO A 17 18.38 5.82 -4.96
C PRO A 17 16.87 6.05 -5.20
N ASN A 18 16.37 5.94 -6.44
CA ASN A 18 14.93 6.08 -6.72
C ASN A 18 14.22 4.76 -7.04
N PHE A 19 14.89 3.60 -6.90
CA PHE A 19 14.20 2.32 -7.05
C PHE A 19 13.47 1.93 -5.75
N VAL A 20 12.32 2.58 -5.58
CA VAL A 20 11.06 1.98 -5.11
C VAL A 20 11.17 1.09 -3.86
N LEU A 21 11.20 1.73 -2.70
CA LEU A 21 10.36 1.29 -1.57
C LEU A 21 9.03 2.04 -1.76
N GLY A 22 8.14 1.64 -2.66
CA GLY A 22 7.46 0.35 -2.60
C GLY A 22 6.49 0.40 -1.42
N CYS A 23 5.32 1.03 -1.60
CA CYS A 23 4.22 0.84 -0.66
C CYS A 23 4.00 -0.67 -0.57
N SER A 24 4.19 -1.25 0.61
CA SER A 24 3.77 -2.61 0.89
C SER A 24 2.27 -2.62 0.63
N GLU A 25 1.84 -3.12 -0.53
CA GLU A 25 0.45 -3.50 -0.74
C GLU A 25 0.21 -4.65 0.24
N HIS A 26 -0.11 -4.29 1.48
CA HIS A 26 -1.05 -5.04 2.27
C HIS A 26 -2.34 -5.01 1.44
N HIS A 27 -2.40 -5.91 0.45
CA HIS A 27 -3.64 -6.52 -0.02
C HIS A 27 -4.19 -7.30 1.17
N ALA A 28 -4.54 -6.57 2.23
CA ALA A 28 -5.51 -7.01 3.20
C ALA A 28 -6.71 -7.32 2.33
N LYS A 29 -6.93 -8.61 2.10
CA LYS A 29 -8.15 -9.13 1.50
C LYS A 29 -9.27 -8.38 2.19
N LYS A 30 -9.88 -7.42 1.49
CA LYS A 30 -10.93 -6.58 2.04
C LYS A 30 -12.11 -7.50 2.26
N GLU A 31 -12.21 -8.01 3.48
CA GLU A 31 -13.34 -8.83 3.92
C GLU A 31 -14.59 -7.97 3.78
N LEU A 32 -15.57 -8.49 3.05
CA LEU A 32 -16.86 -7.85 2.81
C LEU A 32 -17.81 -8.31 3.90
N TYR A 33 -18.44 -7.36 4.58
CA TYR A 33 -19.38 -7.61 5.67
C TYR A 33 -20.79 -7.21 5.28
N ASP A 34 -21.80 -7.91 5.80
CA ASP A 34 -23.20 -7.57 5.54
C ASP A 34 -23.63 -6.31 6.31
N THR A 35 -22.99 -6.04 7.46
CA THR A 35 -23.32 -4.91 8.33
C THR A 35 -22.14 -3.97 8.54
N LYS A 36 -22.45 -2.68 8.73
CA LYS A 36 -21.46 -1.64 9.04
C LYS A 36 -20.70 -1.96 10.33
N GLU A 37 -21.42 -2.42 11.35
CA GLU A 37 -20.86 -2.69 12.68
C GLU A 37 -19.82 -3.82 12.66
N GLN A 38 -20.04 -4.87 11.87
CA GLN A 38 -19.04 -5.93 11.67
C GLN A 38 -17.78 -5.41 10.97
N ALA A 39 -17.95 -4.60 9.93
CA ALA A 39 -16.81 -3.99 9.24
C ALA A 39 -16.03 -3.03 10.15
N GLU A 40 -16.71 -2.23 10.97
CA GLU A 40 -16.06 -1.32 11.93
C GLU A 40 -15.30 -2.10 13.02
N LYS A 41 -15.87 -3.19 13.52
CA LYS A 41 -15.19 -4.04 14.50
C LYS A 41 -13.91 -4.65 13.94
N GLU A 42 -13.91 -5.07 12.68
CA GLU A 42 -12.69 -5.58 12.04
C GLU A 42 -11.69 -4.46 11.68
N ALA A 43 -12.20 -3.27 11.35
CA ALA A 43 -11.36 -2.10 11.13
C ALA A 43 -10.49 -1.84 12.37
N ILE A 44 -11.11 -1.81 13.56
CA ILE A 44 -10.41 -1.58 14.83
C ILE A 44 -9.31 -2.63 15.07
N LYS A 45 -9.60 -3.91 14.81
CA LYS A 45 -8.60 -4.98 14.93
C LYS A 45 -7.44 -4.83 13.95
N SER A 46 -7.71 -4.26 12.78
CA SER A 46 -6.73 -4.00 11.73
C SER A 46 -5.96 -2.68 11.93
N GLY A 47 -6.22 -1.95 13.02
CA GLY A 47 -5.58 -0.67 13.32
C GLY A 47 -6.10 0.49 12.46
N CYS A 48 -7.30 0.38 11.90
CA CYS A 48 -7.98 1.43 11.16
C CYS A 48 -9.36 1.70 11.76
N GLU A 49 -10.02 2.80 11.35
CA GLU A 49 -11.33 3.17 11.89
C GLU A 49 -12.37 3.33 10.78
N GLY A 50 -13.63 3.11 11.17
CA GLY A 50 -14.79 3.25 10.30
C GLY A 50 -14.93 2.14 9.25
N ALA A 51 -16.02 2.24 8.49
CA ALA A 51 -16.34 1.38 7.37
C ALA A 51 -17.04 2.18 6.27
N HIS A 52 -16.84 1.79 5.02
CA HIS A 52 -17.53 2.35 3.86
C HIS A 52 -18.32 1.28 3.13
N LYS A 53 -19.43 1.68 2.51
CA LYS A 53 -20.29 0.77 1.75
C LYS A 53 -19.73 0.56 0.34
N MET A 54 -19.54 -0.68 -0.06
CA MET A 54 -19.16 -1.09 -1.41
C MET A 54 -20.25 -2.00 -1.99
N GLY A 55 -21.08 -1.44 -2.88
CA GLY A 55 -22.27 -2.12 -3.40
C GLY A 55 -23.29 -2.37 -2.29
N ASN A 56 -23.58 -3.66 -2.01
CA ASN A 56 -24.49 -4.08 -0.94
C ASN A 56 -23.79 -4.44 0.38
N GLN A 57 -22.46 -4.42 0.41
CA GLN A 57 -21.66 -4.87 1.54
C GLN A 57 -20.82 -3.72 2.10
N TRP A 58 -20.19 -3.95 3.25
CA TRP A 58 -19.38 -3.01 3.99
C TRP A 58 -17.93 -3.47 4.03
N ILE A 59 -17.00 -2.53 3.89
CA ILE A 59 -15.57 -2.79 3.92
C ILE A 59 -14.94 -2.08 5.12
N PRO A 60 -14.04 -2.75 5.86
CA PRO A 60 -13.32 -2.15 6.98
C PRO A 60 -12.36 -1.07 6.49
N CYS A 61 -12.09 -0.11 7.37
CA CYS A 61 -11.31 1.10 7.12
C CYS A 61 -12.04 2.08 6.19
N ASN A 62 -12.42 3.23 6.75
CA ASN A 62 -12.82 4.38 5.96
C ASN A 62 -11.56 5.08 5.44
N ARG A 63 -10.92 4.54 4.39
CA ARG A 63 -9.91 5.28 3.65
C ARG A 63 -10.63 6.31 2.78
N ASN A 64 -10.86 7.50 3.35
CA ASN A 64 -11.19 8.70 2.59
C ASN A 64 -9.97 9.15 1.77
#